data_AF-A0A0D0L4G9-F1
#
_entry.id   AF-A0A0D0L4G9-F1
#
_cell.length_a   1.000
_cell.length_b   1.000
_cell.length_c   1.000
_cell.angle_alpha   90.00
_cell.angle_beta   90.00
_cell.angle_gamma   90.00
#
_symmetry.space_group_name_H-M   'P 1'
#
loop_
_entity.id
_entity.type
_entity.pdbx_description
1 polymer ?
#
loop_
_entity_poly.entity_id
_entity_poly.type
_entity_poly.pdbx_seq_one_letter_code
_entity_poly.pdbx_strand_id
1 'polypeptide(L)'
;MMQILRTTRYTNVACFAAVALSCLAGTAAAQTATNMEGLKLSNDQPIAIESDQLEVRDQERKAYFTGNVKVVQGTTTLQAGKMTVLYKSQSEGGAASSSITSGGADIDKIFVDNSVYLTSGTQKATADKGEFDMAAQTFILSGKQVVLSQDTNVFTGCKLTVLMNTGEAKLESCGGPVRIMLDPKSQKKQ
;
A
#
# COMPACT_ATOMS: atom_id res chain seq x y z
N MET A 1 -41.67 64.52 -56.52
CA MET A 1 -42.51 65.16 -55.48
C MET A 1 -42.41 64.27 -54.24
N MET A 2 -41.55 64.60 -53.25
CA MET A 2 -41.95 65.23 -51.97
C MET A 2 -42.76 64.21 -51.12
N GLN A 3 -42.44 63.72 -49.92
CA GLN A 3 -41.57 64.11 -48.81
C GLN A 3 -41.47 62.91 -47.81
N ILE A 4 -40.29 62.74 -47.20
CA ILE A 4 -39.99 62.66 -45.75
C ILE A 4 -41.07 62.08 -44.78
N LEU A 5 -40.72 61.09 -43.93
CA LEU A 5 -40.55 61.19 -42.44
C LEU A 5 -40.72 59.85 -41.68
N ARG A 6 -39.92 59.74 -40.60
CA ARG A 6 -40.13 59.06 -39.30
C ARG A 6 -39.55 57.65 -39.09
N THR A 7 -38.35 57.68 -38.50
CA THR A 7 -37.80 56.68 -37.57
C THR A 7 -38.67 56.56 -36.31
N THR A 8 -38.88 55.34 -35.81
CA THR A 8 -39.26 55.07 -34.41
C THR A 8 -38.66 53.74 -33.96
N ARG A 9 -38.08 53.79 -32.77
CA ARG A 9 -37.20 52.81 -32.14
C ARG A 9 -37.97 51.88 -31.20
N TYR A 10 -37.49 50.63 -31.16
CA TYR A 10 -37.47 49.61 -30.08
C TYR A 10 -38.76 49.28 -29.31
N THR A 11 -39.19 48.03 -29.48
CA THR A 11 -40.30 47.39 -28.77
C THR A 11 -39.79 46.26 -27.86
N ASN A 12 -40.28 46.30 -26.61
CA ASN A 12 -40.69 45.21 -25.71
C ASN A 12 -39.70 44.15 -25.18
N VAL A 13 -39.35 44.36 -23.90
CA VAL A 13 -39.46 43.45 -22.74
C VAL A 13 -40.09 42.07 -22.99
N ALA A 14 -39.38 41.01 -22.55
CA ALA A 14 -39.99 39.81 -21.96
C ALA A 14 -39.00 39.04 -21.07
N CYS A 15 -39.47 38.68 -19.87
CA CYS A 15 -38.81 37.89 -18.82
C CYS A 15 -38.47 36.46 -19.28
N PHE A 16 -37.45 35.82 -18.71
CA PHE A 16 -37.52 34.48 -18.07
C PHE A 16 -36.17 34.12 -17.42
N ALA A 17 -36.24 33.57 -16.21
CA ALA A 17 -35.13 33.17 -15.36
C ALA A 17 -34.51 31.81 -15.75
N ALA A 18 -33.20 31.61 -15.54
CA ALA A 18 -32.62 30.31 -15.21
C ALA A 18 -31.17 30.44 -14.67
N VAL A 19 -30.94 29.84 -13.50
CA VAL A 19 -29.66 29.61 -12.82
C VAL A 19 -29.07 28.28 -13.30
N ALA A 20 -27.77 28.20 -13.62
CA ALA A 20 -26.91 26.99 -13.54
C ALA A 20 -25.47 27.35 -13.98
N LEU A 21 -24.48 27.52 -13.10
CA LEU A 21 -23.68 26.52 -12.38
C LEU A 21 -22.69 25.72 -13.28
N SER A 22 -21.43 26.17 -13.22
CA SER A 22 -20.12 25.51 -13.44
C SER A 22 -20.05 24.02 -13.79
N CYS A 23 -19.14 23.67 -14.72
CA CYS A 23 -18.41 22.39 -14.74
C CYS A 23 -17.01 22.58 -15.32
N LEU A 24 -15.99 22.75 -14.46
CA LEU A 24 -14.60 22.40 -14.82
C LEU A 24 -14.51 20.88 -14.76
N ALA A 25 -14.29 20.24 -15.92
CA ALA A 25 -14.02 18.81 -16.00
C ALA A 25 -12.58 18.54 -15.52
N GLY A 26 -12.43 18.29 -14.22
CA GLY A 26 -11.24 17.63 -13.69
C GLY A 26 -11.31 16.14 -14.01
N THR A 27 -10.38 15.65 -14.82
CA THR A 27 -10.16 14.21 -15.00
C THR A 27 -9.65 13.62 -13.69
N ALA A 28 -10.56 13.07 -12.89
CA ALA A 28 -10.22 12.27 -11.73
C ALA A 28 -9.53 10.98 -12.19
N ALA A 29 -8.25 10.84 -11.84
CA ALA A 29 -7.56 9.56 -11.92
C ALA A 29 -8.31 8.56 -11.02
N ALA A 30 -8.82 7.48 -11.61
CA ALA A 30 -9.42 6.39 -10.86
C ALA A 30 -8.34 5.70 -10.02
N GLN A 31 -8.19 6.13 -8.76
CA GLN A 31 -7.38 5.44 -7.77
C GLN A 31 -8.18 4.22 -7.30
N THR A 32 -7.84 3.04 -7.86
CA THR A 32 -8.43 1.78 -7.43
C THR A 32 -7.81 1.40 -6.08
N ALA A 33 -8.55 1.66 -5.00
CA ALA A 33 -8.25 1.15 -3.67
C ALA A 33 -9.03 -0.16 -3.47
N THR A 34 -8.33 -1.25 -3.18
CA THR A 34 -8.93 -2.54 -2.82
C THR A 34 -8.63 -2.85 -1.37
N ASN A 35 -9.62 -3.32 -0.60
CA ASN A 35 -9.43 -3.78 0.77
C ASN A 35 -8.79 -5.17 0.77
N MET A 36 -7.54 -5.26 1.24
CA MET A 36 -6.74 -6.47 1.38
C MET A 36 -6.59 -6.82 2.87
N GLU A 37 -7.70 -7.22 3.48
CA GLU A 37 -7.75 -7.58 4.92
C GLU A 37 -6.80 -8.72 5.27
N GLY A 38 -6.54 -9.66 4.35
CA GLY A 38 -5.57 -10.74 4.55
C GLY A 38 -4.13 -10.26 4.71
N LEU A 39 -3.75 -9.15 4.07
CA LEU A 39 -2.39 -8.60 4.23
C LEU A 39 -2.21 -7.82 5.54
N LYS A 40 -3.27 -7.60 6.32
CA LYS A 40 -3.16 -7.01 7.64
C LYS A 40 -2.39 -7.95 8.56
N LEU A 41 -1.25 -7.48 9.08
CA LEU A 41 -0.57 -8.16 10.17
C LEU A 41 -1.45 -8.04 11.43
N SER A 42 -1.79 -9.18 12.04
CA SER A 42 -2.63 -9.22 13.25
C SER A 42 -1.75 -8.98 14.48
N ASN A 43 -1.97 -7.87 15.20
CA ASN A 43 -1.11 -7.49 16.33
C ASN A 43 -1.22 -8.40 17.56
N ASP A 44 -2.16 -9.35 17.57
CA ASP A 44 -2.47 -10.19 18.73
C ASP A 44 -1.89 -11.62 18.63
N GLN A 45 -1.17 -11.92 17.55
CA GLN A 45 -0.58 -13.25 17.32
C GLN A 45 0.95 -13.19 17.44
N PRO A 46 1.58 -14.24 18.02
CA PRO A 46 3.04 -14.34 18.09
C PRO A 46 3.69 -14.23 16.71
N ILE A 47 4.84 -13.57 16.65
CA ILE A 47 5.69 -13.51 15.46
C ILE A 47 6.82 -14.53 15.64
N ALA A 48 6.90 -15.51 14.75
CA ALA A 48 8.02 -16.45 14.68
C ALA A 48 8.92 -16.08 13.49
N ILE A 49 10.23 -16.04 13.71
CA ILE A 49 11.24 -15.71 12.69
C ILE A 49 12.27 -16.84 12.66
N GLU A 50 12.50 -17.40 11.48
CA GLU A 50 13.51 -18.43 11.20
C GLU A 50 14.49 -17.90 10.15
N SER A 51 15.78 -18.19 10.29
CA SER A 51 16.83 -17.90 9.30
C SER A 51 18.06 -18.77 9.53
N ASP A 52 18.97 -18.81 8.55
CA ASP A 52 20.24 -19.54 8.68
C ASP A 52 21.19 -18.85 9.67
N GLN A 53 21.20 -17.52 9.68
CA GLN A 53 22.02 -16.71 10.58
C GLN A 53 21.24 -15.51 11.13
N LEU A 54 21.56 -15.15 12.38
CA LEU A 54 21.16 -13.92 13.04
C LEU A 54 22.43 -13.19 13.55
N GLU A 55 22.56 -11.92 13.18
CA GLU A 55 23.57 -11.02 13.72
C GLU A 55 22.88 -9.81 14.35
N VAL A 56 23.13 -9.57 15.63
CA VAL A 56 22.60 -8.41 16.36
C VAL A 56 23.70 -7.37 16.52
N ARG A 57 23.41 -6.14 16.10
CA ARG A 57 24.29 -4.98 16.24
C ARG A 57 23.59 -3.91 17.05
N ASP A 58 23.75 -3.99 18.37
CA ASP A 58 23.09 -3.07 19.29
C ASP A 58 23.54 -1.61 19.08
N GLN A 59 24.81 -1.38 18.73
CA GLN A 59 25.33 -0.04 18.39
C GLN A 59 24.61 0.58 17.18
N GLU A 60 24.20 -0.24 16.22
CA GLU A 60 23.41 0.18 15.06
C GLU A 60 21.90 0.12 15.32
N ARG A 61 21.49 -0.50 16.44
CA ARG A 61 20.10 -0.87 16.77
C ARG A 61 19.44 -1.73 15.70
N LYS A 62 20.19 -2.71 15.18
CA LYS A 62 19.71 -3.59 14.12
C LYS A 62 19.91 -5.07 14.44
N ALA A 63 18.97 -5.91 14.01
CA ALA A 63 19.22 -7.33 13.77
C ALA A 63 19.19 -7.62 12.28
N TYR A 64 20.16 -8.40 11.84
CA TYR A 64 20.27 -8.90 10.48
C TYR A 64 20.01 -10.41 10.49
N PHE A 65 18.95 -10.81 9.80
CA PHE A 65 18.60 -12.19 9.53
C PHE A 65 18.97 -12.48 8.07
N THR A 66 19.78 -13.50 7.82
CA THR A 66 20.25 -13.83 6.48
C THR A 66 20.13 -15.32 6.21
N GLY A 67 19.74 -15.64 4.98
CA GLY A 67 19.55 -17.02 4.52
C GLY A 67 18.19 -17.57 4.94
N ASN A 68 17.41 -18.02 3.95
CA ASN A 68 16.11 -18.69 4.12
C ASN A 68 15.18 -18.04 5.16
N VAL A 69 15.09 -16.70 5.17
CA VAL A 69 14.31 -15.99 6.18
C VAL A 69 12.84 -16.36 6.00
N LYS A 70 12.20 -16.80 7.07
CA LYS A 70 10.76 -17.09 7.13
C LYS A 70 10.16 -16.45 8.38
N VAL A 71 9.13 -15.65 8.19
CA VAL A 71 8.36 -15.03 9.26
C VAL A 71 6.94 -15.57 9.21
N VAL A 72 6.41 -16.01 10.36
CA VAL A 72 5.05 -16.51 10.49
C VAL A 72 4.34 -15.75 11.61
N GLN A 73 3.14 -15.24 11.30
CA GLN A 73 2.24 -14.61 12.27
C GLN A 73 0.79 -14.93 11.90
N GLY A 74 0.12 -15.73 12.74
CA GLY A 74 -1.24 -16.20 12.45
C GLY A 74 -1.28 -16.98 11.11
N THR A 75 -2.08 -16.50 10.17
CA THR A 75 -2.19 -17.07 8.81
C THR A 75 -1.20 -16.47 7.80
N THR A 76 -0.43 -15.46 8.20
CA THR A 76 0.49 -14.74 7.34
C THR A 76 1.87 -15.37 7.40
N THR A 77 2.45 -15.65 6.23
CA THR A 77 3.83 -16.12 6.09
C THR A 77 4.57 -15.22 5.11
N LEU A 78 5.71 -14.70 5.53
CA LEU A 78 6.66 -13.95 4.70
C LEU A 78 7.93 -14.77 4.54
N GLN A 79 8.47 -14.82 3.33
CA GLN A 79 9.76 -15.43 3.02
C GLN A 79 10.65 -14.43 2.29
N ALA A 80 11.94 -14.40 2.61
CA ALA A 80 12.93 -13.53 1.98
C ALA A 80 14.34 -14.12 2.09
N GLY A 81 15.27 -13.65 1.27
CA GLY A 81 16.69 -14.01 1.42
C GLY A 81 17.38 -13.26 2.57
N LYS A 82 16.91 -12.05 2.90
CA LYS A 82 17.44 -11.23 4.00
C LYS A 82 16.31 -10.46 4.67
N MET A 83 16.43 -10.27 5.98
CA MET A 83 15.62 -9.34 6.75
C MET A 83 16.49 -8.52 7.69
N THR A 84 16.17 -7.24 7.84
CA THR A 84 16.80 -6.33 8.80
C THR A 84 15.72 -5.71 9.66
N VAL A 85 15.84 -5.86 10.97
CA VAL A 85 14.94 -5.24 11.95
C VAL A 85 15.67 -4.05 12.56
N LEU A 86 15.05 -2.87 12.52
CA LEU A 86 15.52 -1.65 13.17
C LEU A 86 14.69 -1.42 14.44
N TYR A 87 15.35 -1.20 15.57
CA TYR A 87 14.71 -0.93 16.86
C TYR A 87 14.62 0.57 17.14
N LYS A 88 13.61 0.98 17.90
CA LYS A 88 13.53 2.34 18.43
C LYS A 88 14.71 2.61 19.39
N SER A 89 15.22 3.84 19.39
CA SER A 89 16.04 4.28 20.54
C SER A 89 15.13 4.48 21.71
N GLN A 90 15.43 3.83 22.83
CA GLN A 90 14.87 4.21 24.11
C GLN A 90 15.39 5.62 24.45
N SER A 91 14.48 6.55 24.77
CA SER A 91 14.85 7.88 25.26
C SER A 91 15.68 7.77 26.54
N GLU A 92 16.69 8.63 26.69
CA GLU A 92 17.58 8.72 27.85
C GLU A 92 16.78 8.70 29.16
N GLY A 93 16.89 7.62 29.95
CA GLY A 93 16.29 7.56 31.29
C GLY A 93 15.93 6.18 31.86
N GLY A 94 15.97 5.10 31.08
CA GLY A 94 15.67 3.73 31.54
C GLY A 94 16.80 2.74 31.26
N ALA A 95 17.24 2.00 32.27
CA ALA A 95 18.32 1.03 32.14
C ALA A 95 17.88 -0.28 31.42
N ALA A 96 18.81 -0.78 30.60
CA ALA A 96 18.93 -2.14 30.03
C ALA A 96 18.07 -2.54 28.80
N SER A 97 18.71 -2.41 27.63
CA SER A 97 18.74 -3.38 26.52
C SER A 97 17.41 -4.02 26.09
N SER A 98 16.61 -3.26 25.33
CA SER A 98 15.58 -3.78 24.44
C SER A 98 16.23 -4.40 23.18
N SER A 99 17.01 -5.46 23.36
CA SER A 99 17.48 -6.31 22.26
C SER A 99 16.39 -7.29 21.87
N ILE A 100 16.35 -7.75 20.61
CA ILE A 100 15.39 -8.79 20.18
C ILE A 100 15.51 -10.08 20.99
N THR A 101 16.68 -10.30 21.59
CA THR A 101 17.00 -11.46 22.45
C THR A 101 16.39 -11.36 23.84
N SER A 102 16.03 -10.16 24.32
CA SER A 102 15.37 -9.97 25.62
C SER A 102 13.84 -9.98 25.53
N GLY A 103 13.27 -10.15 24.33
CA GLY A 103 11.82 -10.25 24.11
C GLY A 103 11.05 -8.94 24.29
N GLY A 104 11.75 -7.81 24.52
CA GLY A 104 11.16 -6.48 24.78
C GLY A 104 11.62 -5.41 23.78
N ALA A 105 12.02 -5.79 22.56
CA ALA A 105 12.46 -4.84 21.55
C ALA A 105 11.27 -4.13 20.89
N ASP A 106 11.17 -2.81 21.08
CA ASP A 106 10.27 -1.96 20.29
C ASP A 106 10.80 -1.84 18.87
N ILE A 107 10.18 -2.57 17.94
CA ILE A 107 10.52 -2.52 16.52
C ILE A 107 10.04 -1.20 15.92
N ASP A 108 10.93 -0.51 15.20
CA ASP A 108 10.62 0.69 14.43
C ASP A 108 10.28 0.34 12.99
N LYS A 109 11.20 -0.37 12.32
CA LYS A 109 11.08 -0.75 10.91
C LYS A 109 11.59 -2.15 10.65
N ILE A 110 11.01 -2.82 9.66
CA ILE A 110 11.49 -4.09 9.14
C ILE A 110 11.75 -3.93 7.65
N PHE A 111 12.94 -4.32 7.20
CA PHE A 111 13.32 -4.36 5.80
C PHE A 111 13.50 -5.81 5.38
N VAL A 112 12.95 -6.19 4.24
CA VAL A 112 13.13 -7.52 3.64
C VAL A 112 13.61 -7.36 2.21
N ASP A 113 14.59 -8.17 1.82
CA ASP A 113 15.26 -8.05 0.53
C ASP A 113 15.60 -9.44 -0.01
N ASN A 114 16.06 -9.47 -1.26
CA ASN A 114 16.48 -10.67 -1.98
C ASN A 114 15.31 -11.64 -2.21
N SER A 115 14.32 -11.15 -2.96
CA SER A 115 13.08 -11.85 -3.32
C SER A 115 12.15 -12.08 -2.14
N VAL A 116 11.09 -11.30 -2.07
CA VAL A 116 10.07 -11.34 -1.02
C VAL A 116 8.85 -12.09 -1.53
N TYR A 117 8.40 -13.08 -0.77
CA TYR A 117 7.17 -13.82 -1.02
C TYR A 117 6.30 -13.77 0.23
N LEU A 118 5.11 -13.18 0.11
CA LEU A 118 4.14 -13.07 1.19
C LEU A 118 2.91 -13.91 0.84
N THR A 119 2.38 -14.65 1.80
CA THR A 119 1.09 -15.35 1.69
C THR A 119 0.25 -15.07 2.91
N SER A 120 -1.03 -14.78 2.72
CA SER A 120 -2.02 -14.74 3.79
C SER A 120 -3.39 -15.18 3.27
N GLY A 121 -3.91 -16.27 3.82
CA GLY A 121 -5.13 -16.89 3.30
C GLY A 121 -4.99 -17.23 1.81
N THR A 122 -5.86 -16.67 0.96
CA THR A 122 -5.80 -16.85 -0.50
C THR A 122 -4.99 -15.79 -1.23
N GLN A 123 -4.47 -14.79 -0.50
CA GLN A 123 -3.71 -13.68 -1.05
C GLN A 123 -2.22 -14.00 -1.05
N LYS A 124 -1.54 -13.68 -2.15
CA LYS A 124 -0.09 -13.82 -2.29
C LYS A 124 0.49 -12.57 -2.91
N ALA A 125 1.64 -12.12 -2.43
CA ALA A 125 2.37 -11.01 -3.00
C ALA A 125 3.85 -11.36 -3.20
N THR A 126 4.42 -10.98 -4.34
CA THR A 126 5.83 -11.16 -4.64
C THR A 126 6.48 -9.84 -5.04
N ALA A 127 7.70 -9.59 -4.57
CA ALA A 127 8.45 -8.39 -4.87
C ALA A 127 9.97 -8.61 -4.71
N ASP A 128 10.79 -7.64 -5.12
CA ASP A 128 12.24 -7.72 -4.90
C ASP A 128 12.59 -7.38 -3.44
N LYS A 129 11.87 -6.41 -2.87
CA LYS A 129 12.08 -5.86 -1.53
C LYS A 129 10.78 -5.45 -0.85
N GLY A 130 10.83 -5.30 0.47
CA GLY A 130 9.74 -4.84 1.31
C GLY A 130 10.22 -4.00 2.48
N GLU A 131 9.43 -3.00 2.87
CA GLU A 131 9.64 -2.19 4.07
C GLU A 131 8.34 -2.16 4.86
N PHE A 132 8.41 -2.51 6.14
CA PHE A 132 7.33 -2.32 7.09
C PHE A 132 7.71 -1.22 8.09
N ASP A 133 6.89 -0.18 8.14
CA ASP A 133 7.00 0.90 9.11
C ASP A 133 5.94 0.69 10.20
N MET A 134 6.39 0.37 11.42
CA MET A 134 5.51 0.05 12.53
C MET A 134 4.73 1.29 13.01
N ALA A 135 5.36 2.47 12.97
CA ALA A 135 4.75 3.72 13.42
C ALA A 135 3.69 4.20 12.43
N ALA A 136 3.99 4.15 11.13
CA ALA A 136 3.04 4.50 10.07
C ALA A 136 2.05 3.38 9.76
N GLN A 137 2.24 2.18 10.33
CA GLN A 137 1.44 0.97 10.09
C GLN A 137 1.27 0.70 8.58
N THR A 138 2.37 0.86 7.84
CA THR A 138 2.39 0.80 6.38
C THR A 138 3.41 -0.22 5.90
N PHE A 139 2.99 -1.14 5.04
CA PHE A 139 3.87 -2.10 4.38
C PHE A 139 3.99 -1.78 2.89
N ILE A 140 5.23 -1.66 2.42
CA ILE A 140 5.54 -1.31 1.05
C ILE A 140 6.35 -2.45 0.44
N LEU A 141 5.79 -3.11 -0.58
CA LEU A 141 6.52 -4.01 -1.44
C LEU A 141 6.94 -3.26 -2.70
N SER A 142 8.17 -3.46 -3.17
CA SER A 142 8.66 -2.80 -4.38
C SER A 142 9.72 -3.60 -5.12
N GLY A 143 9.92 -3.25 -6.39
CA GLY A 143 10.91 -3.91 -7.24
C GLY A 143 10.70 -3.58 -8.71
N LYS A 144 11.38 -4.33 -9.58
CA LYS A 144 11.14 -4.32 -11.02
C LYS A 144 9.70 -4.74 -11.34
N GLN A 145 9.19 -5.71 -10.58
CA GLN A 145 7.83 -6.22 -10.69
C GLN A 145 7.30 -6.56 -9.30
N VAL A 146 6.10 -6.09 -9.01
CA VAL A 146 5.32 -6.51 -7.85
C VAL A 146 4.09 -7.22 -8.39
N VAL A 147 3.90 -8.47 -7.96
CA VAL A 147 2.75 -9.28 -8.35
C VAL A 147 1.94 -9.56 -7.10
N LEU A 148 0.66 -9.24 -7.16
CA LEU A 148 -0.33 -9.61 -6.17
C LEU A 148 -1.29 -10.58 -6.82
N SER A 149 -1.66 -11.64 -6.11
CA SER A 149 -2.69 -12.56 -6.56
C SER A 149 -3.67 -12.85 -5.43
N GLN A 150 -4.93 -13.04 -5.81
CA GLN A 150 -5.99 -13.47 -4.93
C GLN A 150 -6.82 -14.50 -5.69
N ASP A 151 -6.81 -15.73 -5.21
CA ASP A 151 -7.36 -16.87 -5.93
C ASP A 151 -6.75 -16.98 -7.35
N THR A 152 -7.55 -16.76 -8.38
CA THR A 152 -7.12 -16.78 -9.80
C THR A 152 -6.93 -15.39 -10.40
N ASN A 153 -7.20 -14.33 -9.62
CA ASN A 153 -6.99 -12.94 -10.05
C ASN A 153 -5.54 -12.52 -9.81
N VAL A 154 -4.96 -11.79 -10.76
CA VAL A 154 -3.56 -11.35 -10.71
C VAL A 154 -3.46 -9.86 -11.03
N PHE A 155 -2.74 -9.12 -10.20
CA PHE A 155 -2.45 -7.70 -10.32
C PHE A 155 -0.95 -7.52 -10.39
N THR A 156 -0.47 -6.71 -11.33
CA THR A 156 0.96 -6.47 -11.54
C THR A 156 1.26 -4.99 -11.64
N GLY A 157 2.25 -4.55 -10.86
CA GLY A 157 2.79 -3.19 -10.85
C GLY A 157 4.27 -3.20 -10.47
N CYS A 158 4.75 -2.15 -9.83
CA CYS A 158 6.14 -2.04 -9.34
C CYS A 158 6.25 -1.70 -7.86
N LYS A 159 5.18 -1.18 -7.26
CA LYS A 159 5.12 -0.81 -5.85
C LYS A 159 3.72 -1.04 -5.32
N LEU A 160 3.60 -1.84 -4.28
CA LEU A 160 2.36 -2.06 -3.55
C LEU A 160 2.51 -1.46 -2.17
N THR A 161 1.64 -0.53 -1.81
CA THR A 161 1.53 0.02 -0.47
C THR A 161 0.27 -0.54 0.19
N VAL A 162 0.38 -1.07 1.40
CA VAL A 162 -0.73 -1.59 2.20
C VAL A 162 -0.77 -0.85 3.53
N LEU A 163 -1.91 -0.26 3.85
CA LEU A 163 -2.19 0.36 5.15
C LEU A 163 -2.74 -0.73 6.08
N MET A 164 -2.04 -1.10 7.15
CA MET A 164 -2.44 -2.22 8.01
C MET A 164 -3.72 -1.94 8.79
N ASN A 165 -3.98 -0.69 9.12
CA ASN A 165 -5.13 -0.30 9.92
C ASN A 165 -6.44 -0.52 9.16
N THR A 166 -6.49 -0.01 7.94
CA THR A 166 -7.67 -0.06 7.08
C THR A 166 -7.68 -1.32 6.21
N GLY A 167 -6.50 -1.82 5.83
CA GLY A 167 -6.31 -2.92 4.89
C GLY A 167 -6.28 -2.45 3.46
N GLU A 168 -6.37 -1.13 3.24
CA GLU A 168 -6.35 -0.55 1.92
C GLU A 168 -5.01 -0.81 1.26
N ALA A 169 -5.07 -1.27 0.02
CA ALA A 169 -3.92 -1.51 -0.80
C ALA A 169 -3.95 -0.67 -2.07
N LYS A 170 -2.79 -0.10 -2.39
CA LYS A 170 -2.55 0.71 -3.59
C LYS A 170 -1.40 0.11 -4.38
N LEU A 171 -1.69 -0.36 -5.59
CA LEU A 171 -0.69 -0.84 -6.53
C LEU A 171 -0.38 0.25 -7.55
N GLU A 172 0.89 0.65 -7.63
CA GLU A 172 1.37 1.72 -8.49
C GLU A 172 2.23 1.18 -9.63
N SER A 173 2.31 1.99 -10.69
CA SER A 173 3.15 1.74 -11.84
C SER A 173 4.41 2.61 -11.86
N CYS A 174 5.52 2.07 -12.36
CA CYS A 174 6.81 2.77 -12.44
C CYS A 174 7.27 2.82 -13.89
N GLY A 175 6.53 3.54 -14.74
CA GLY A 175 6.86 3.72 -16.16
C GLY A 175 6.25 2.70 -17.13
N GLY A 176 5.50 1.70 -16.64
CA GLY A 176 4.63 0.82 -17.44
C GLY A 176 3.17 0.92 -17.00
N PRO A 177 2.21 0.20 -17.61
CA PRO A 177 0.85 0.12 -17.09
C PRO A 177 0.76 -0.82 -15.88
N VAL A 178 -0.16 -0.53 -14.96
CA VAL A 178 -0.66 -1.56 -14.01
C VAL A 178 -1.47 -2.57 -14.83
N ARG A 179 -1.23 -3.87 -14.62
CA ARG A 179 -1.97 -4.94 -15.30
C ARG A 179 -2.85 -5.68 -14.33
N ILE A 180 -4.06 -6.02 -14.77
CA ILE A 180 -5.01 -6.82 -14.01
C ILE A 180 -5.50 -7.95 -14.92
N MET A 181 -5.44 -9.17 -14.41
CA MET A 181 -6.04 -10.35 -15.01
C MET A 181 -7.09 -10.87 -14.05
N LEU A 182 -8.35 -10.85 -14.49
CA LEU A 182 -9.48 -11.37 -13.73
C LEU A 182 -9.89 -12.71 -14.32
N ASP A 183 -10.04 -13.72 -13.48
CA ASP A 183 -10.66 -14.97 -13.89
C ASP A 183 -12.18 -14.80 -13.90
N PRO A 184 -12.87 -15.03 -15.03
CA PRO A 184 -14.33 -14.95 -15.09
C PRO A 184 -15.05 -15.86 -14.09
N LYS A 185 -14.40 -16.95 -13.64
CA LYS A 185 -14.96 -17.89 -12.65
C LYS A 185 -14.86 -17.39 -11.21
N SER A 186 -14.03 -16.39 -10.94
CA SER A 186 -13.85 -15.81 -9.59
C SER A 186 -14.89 -14.72 -9.28
N GLN A 187 -15.63 -14.25 -10.28
CA GLN A 187 -16.78 -13.37 -10.10
C GLN A 187 -17.88 -14.13 -9.36
N LYS A 188 -18.21 -13.71 -8.13
CA LYS A 188 -19.44 -14.18 -7.47
C LYS A 188 -20.61 -13.80 -8.38
N LYS A 189 -21.35 -14.80 -8.88
CA LYS A 189 -22.62 -14.55 -9.57
C LYS A 189 -23.50 -13.75 -8.61
N GLN A 190 -23.86 -12.53 -9.02
CA GLN A 190 -24.84 -11.71 -8.32
C GLN A 190 -26.21 -12.37 -8.35
#